data_AF-A0A8S9EVZ3-F1
#
_entry.id   AF-A0A8S9EVZ3-F1
#
_cell.length_a   1.000
_cell.length_b   1.000
_cell.length_c   1.000
_cell.angle_alpha   90.00
_cell.angle_beta   90.00
_cell.angle_gamma   90.00
#
_symmetry.space_group_name_H-M   'P 1'
#
loop_
_entity.id
_entity.type
_entity.pdbx_description
1 polymer ?
#
loop_
_entity_poly.entity_id
_entity_poly.type
_entity_poly.pdbx_seq_one_letter_code
_entity_poly.pdbx_strand_id
1 'polypeptide(L)'
;ISPGYCWPFQASRSQVVFRLPAQVRPTAITVQHPLKKSSALGDISSAPRDFTVSVSLCQALGAGTWCWGKAGVDEEREEEVLLGTFSYDTEKEPTQTFPLQNELPRAFQFIRLVIQSNWGKSGYTCIYRVQVHGKITGMNAIGQARG
;
A
#
# COMPACT_ATOMS: atom_id res chain seq x y z
N ILE A 1 7.39 -15.44 -3.77
CA ILE A 1 8.18 -14.19 -3.91
C ILE A 1 9.65 -14.58 -3.99
N SER A 2 10.35 -14.10 -5.00
CA SER A 2 11.77 -14.42 -5.23
C SER A 2 12.63 -13.23 -4.78
N PRO A 3 13.73 -13.46 -4.03
CA PRO A 3 14.68 -12.40 -3.67
C PRO A 3 15.10 -11.57 -4.89
N GLY A 4 15.16 -10.25 -4.74
CA GLY A 4 15.56 -9.32 -5.82
C GLY A 4 14.41 -8.81 -6.69
N TYR A 5 13.23 -9.44 -6.66
CA TYR A 5 12.03 -8.97 -7.37
C TYR A 5 11.18 -8.04 -6.48
N CYS A 6 11.78 -6.97 -5.96
CA CYS A 6 11.11 -5.94 -5.17
C CYS A 6 11.05 -4.60 -5.90
N TRP A 7 10.17 -3.72 -5.43
CA TRP A 7 10.19 -2.31 -5.77
C TRP A 7 11.08 -1.56 -4.78
N PRO A 8 12.27 -1.05 -5.21
CA PRO A 8 13.15 -0.28 -4.36
C PRO A 8 12.72 1.19 -4.32
N PHE A 9 12.66 1.76 -3.12
CA PHE A 9 12.39 3.17 -2.89
C PHE A 9 13.59 3.82 -2.22
N GLN A 10 14.14 4.88 -2.82
CA GLN A 10 15.46 5.44 -2.46
C GLN A 10 15.52 6.18 -1.11
N ALA A 11 14.39 6.45 -0.45
CA ALA A 11 14.36 7.25 0.77
C ALA A 11 13.33 6.75 1.79
N SER A 12 13.64 6.96 3.08
CA SER A 12 12.61 7.02 4.13
C SER A 12 11.70 8.21 3.82
N ARG A 13 10.37 8.01 3.85
CA ARG A 13 9.30 8.92 3.39
C ARG A 13 8.95 8.86 1.90
N SER A 14 9.32 7.79 1.20
CA SER A 14 8.79 7.52 -0.14
C SER A 14 7.32 7.12 -0.12
N GLN A 15 6.57 7.51 -1.15
CA GLN A 15 5.17 7.14 -1.31
C GLN A 15 4.95 6.30 -2.57
N VAL A 16 3.99 5.38 -2.51
CA VAL A 16 3.47 4.67 -3.67
C VAL A 16 1.94 4.80 -3.71
N VAL A 17 1.45 5.01 -4.92
CA VAL A 17 0.06 5.17 -5.26
C VAL A 17 -0.27 4.06 -6.22
N PHE A 18 -1.25 3.23 -5.89
CA PHE A 18 -1.67 2.16 -6.80
C PHE A 18 -3.18 2.15 -7.00
N ARG A 19 -3.56 1.87 -8.24
CA ARG A 19 -4.95 1.75 -8.68
C ARG A 19 -5.39 0.29 -8.60
N LEU A 20 -6.42 0.02 -7.84
CA LEU A 20 -7.10 -1.26 -7.74
C LEU A 20 -7.89 -1.56 -9.02
N PRO A 21 -8.06 -2.85 -9.38
CA PRO A 21 -8.83 -3.24 -10.56
C PRO A 21 -10.33 -2.90 -10.47
N ALA A 22 -10.86 -2.74 -9.25
CA ALA A 22 -12.24 -2.37 -8.98
C ALA A 22 -12.34 -1.37 -7.82
N GLN A 23 -13.50 -0.75 -7.64
CA GLN A 23 -13.77 0.03 -6.43
C GLN A 23 -13.97 -0.92 -5.24
N VAL A 24 -13.22 -0.68 -4.17
CA VAL A 24 -13.21 -1.52 -2.96
C VAL A 24 -13.45 -0.65 -1.74
N ARG A 25 -14.24 -1.11 -0.78
CA ARG A 25 -14.22 -0.62 0.61
C ARG A 25 -13.12 -1.38 1.35
N PRO A 26 -11.90 -0.83 1.48
CA PRO A 26 -10.76 -1.57 1.99
C PRO A 26 -10.94 -1.85 3.49
N THR A 27 -10.61 -3.06 3.91
CA THR A 27 -10.75 -3.54 5.30
C THR A 27 -9.40 -3.94 5.90
N ALA A 28 -8.45 -4.35 5.08
CA ALA A 28 -7.11 -4.71 5.52
C ALA A 28 -6.11 -4.53 4.37
N ILE A 29 -4.84 -4.38 4.73
CA ILE A 29 -3.72 -4.46 3.80
C ILE A 29 -2.80 -5.60 4.22
N THR A 30 -2.29 -6.37 3.27
CA THR A 30 -1.25 -7.36 3.53
C THR A 30 0.05 -6.90 2.89
N VAL A 31 1.11 -6.90 3.68
CA VAL A 31 2.48 -6.66 3.21
C VAL A 31 3.24 -7.97 3.30
N GLN A 32 3.95 -8.30 2.23
CA GLN A 32 4.81 -9.47 2.16
C GLN A 32 6.26 -9.07 1.95
N HIS A 33 7.17 -9.72 2.66
CA HIS A 33 8.62 -9.64 2.45
C HIS A 33 9.22 -11.07 2.45
N PRO A 34 10.36 -11.33 1.80
CA PRO A 34 11.02 -12.64 1.87
C PRO A 34 11.46 -13.00 3.28
N LEU A 35 11.53 -14.31 3.55
CA LEU A 35 12.11 -14.87 4.77
C LEU A 35 13.58 -14.49 4.89
N LYS A 36 14.07 -14.28 6.13
CA LYS A 36 15.51 -14.15 6.42
C LYS A 36 16.32 -15.26 5.74
N LYS A 37 15.88 -16.51 5.89
CA LYS A 37 16.53 -17.70 5.31
C LYS A 37 16.58 -17.72 3.77
N SER A 38 15.71 -16.96 3.10
CA SER A 38 15.69 -16.87 1.64
C SER A 38 16.58 -15.75 1.10
N SER A 39 17.05 -14.84 1.95
CA SER A 39 18.04 -13.83 1.59
C SER A 39 19.43 -14.46 1.58
N ALA A 40 20.20 -14.25 0.51
CA ALA A 40 21.55 -14.81 0.35
C ALA A 40 22.50 -14.45 1.51
N LEU A 41 22.22 -13.35 2.21
CA LEU A 41 22.99 -12.86 3.37
C LEU A 41 22.19 -12.90 4.67
N GLY A 42 20.97 -13.45 4.68
CA GLY A 42 20.07 -13.34 5.83
C GLY A 42 19.52 -11.92 6.07
N ASP A 43 19.93 -10.94 5.25
CA ASP A 43 19.59 -9.52 5.42
C ASP A 43 18.19 -9.24 4.85
N ILE A 44 17.30 -8.76 5.72
CA ILE A 44 15.99 -8.21 5.37
C ILE A 44 15.80 -6.79 5.97
N SER A 45 16.90 -6.11 6.30
CA SER A 45 16.87 -4.73 6.83
C SER A 45 16.24 -3.73 5.85
N SER A 46 16.12 -4.09 4.57
CA SER A 46 15.42 -3.31 3.55
C SER A 46 13.91 -3.41 3.64
N ALA A 47 13.35 -4.28 4.50
CA ALA A 47 11.91 -4.39 4.68
C ALA A 47 11.34 -3.05 5.17
N PRO A 48 10.13 -2.66 4.73
CA PRO A 48 9.46 -1.52 5.33
C PRO A 48 9.29 -1.78 6.84
N ARG A 49 9.45 -0.74 7.66
CA ARG A 49 9.16 -0.79 9.08
C ARG A 49 7.87 -0.05 9.31
N ASP A 50 7.92 1.26 9.50
CA ASP A 50 6.74 2.08 9.75
C ASP A 50 6.17 2.58 8.43
N PHE A 51 4.85 2.47 8.25
CA PHE A 51 4.16 2.95 7.07
C PHE A 51 2.73 3.38 7.38
N THR A 52 2.18 4.26 6.54
CA THR A 52 0.78 4.68 6.60
C THR A 52 0.03 4.30 5.34
N VAL A 53 -1.26 4.03 5.50
CA VAL A 53 -2.19 3.79 4.40
C VAL A 53 -3.22 4.90 4.40
N SER A 54 -3.42 5.55 3.26
CA SER A 54 -4.46 6.57 3.11
C SER A 54 -5.20 6.44 1.79
N VAL A 55 -6.34 7.10 1.68
CA VAL A 55 -7.12 7.25 0.46
C VAL A 55 -7.41 8.73 0.22
N SER A 56 -7.45 9.14 -1.05
CA SER A 56 -7.86 10.51 -1.39
C SER A 56 -9.38 10.60 -1.48
N LEU A 57 -9.96 11.60 -0.81
CA LEU A 57 -11.37 11.93 -0.95
C LEU A 57 -11.68 12.80 -2.19
N CYS A 58 -10.64 13.32 -2.82
CA CYS A 58 -10.78 14.10 -4.03
C CYS A 58 -11.28 13.18 -5.16
N GLN A 59 -12.54 13.39 -5.58
CA GLN A 59 -13.08 12.71 -6.75
C GLN A 59 -12.26 13.17 -7.95
N ALA A 60 -11.86 12.23 -8.82
CA ALA A 60 -11.26 12.56 -10.10
C ALA A 60 -12.21 13.54 -10.82
N LEU A 61 -11.85 14.83 -10.81
CA LEU A 61 -12.46 15.82 -11.67
C LEU A 61 -12.26 15.26 -13.08
N GLY A 62 -13.36 14.99 -13.78
CA GLY A 62 -13.39 14.11 -14.95
C GLY A 62 -12.23 14.29 -15.94
N ALA A 63 -11.92 13.21 -16.66
CA ALA A 63 -10.88 13.11 -17.69
C ALA A 63 -9.43 13.07 -17.18
N GLY A 64 -9.11 12.08 -16.34
CA GLY A 64 -7.72 11.58 -16.20
C GLY A 64 -6.80 12.41 -15.31
N THR A 65 -7.32 13.36 -14.54
CA THR A 65 -6.54 14.12 -13.55
C THR A 65 -6.77 13.52 -12.15
N TRP A 66 -5.76 12.87 -11.59
CA TRP A 66 -5.75 12.41 -10.20
C TRP A 66 -5.20 13.51 -9.29
N CYS A 67 -5.68 13.57 -8.04
CA CYS A 67 -5.36 14.69 -7.16
C CYS A 67 -3.90 14.68 -6.69
N TRP A 68 -3.29 13.49 -6.63
CA TRP A 68 -1.88 13.32 -6.28
C TRP A 68 -0.94 13.66 -7.44
N GLY A 69 -0.67 14.95 -7.66
CA GLY A 69 0.34 15.36 -8.65
C GLY A 69 0.14 16.69 -9.36
N LYS A 70 -0.78 17.57 -8.95
CA LYS A 70 -0.75 18.95 -9.45
C LYS A 70 0.24 19.79 -8.64
N ALA A 71 1.34 20.18 -9.27
CA ALA A 71 2.12 21.33 -8.81
C ALA A 71 1.26 22.61 -8.98
N GLY A 72 1.02 23.34 -7.88
CA GLY A 72 0.32 24.62 -7.90
C GLY A 72 -1.21 24.56 -7.71
N VAL A 73 -1.76 23.44 -7.25
CA VAL A 73 -3.05 23.48 -6.51
C VAL A 73 -2.68 23.60 -5.05
N ASP A 74 -3.19 24.61 -4.36
CA ASP A 74 -2.99 24.79 -2.93
C ASP A 74 -3.12 23.44 -2.22
N GLU A 75 -2.09 23.09 -1.44
CA GLU A 75 -2.00 21.87 -0.62
C GLU A 75 -3.19 21.72 0.35
N GLU A 76 -4.06 22.73 0.42
CA GLU A 76 -5.20 22.88 1.32
C GLU A 76 -6.48 22.11 0.92
N ARG A 77 -6.53 21.44 -0.25
CA ARG A 77 -7.73 20.67 -0.68
C ARG A 77 -7.49 19.18 -0.98
N GLU A 78 -6.35 18.63 -0.55
CA GLU A 78 -6.21 17.16 -0.47
C GLU A 78 -6.87 16.67 0.82
N GLU A 79 -8.18 16.41 0.77
CA GLU A 79 -8.85 15.73 1.87
C GLU A 79 -8.43 14.25 1.84
N GLU A 80 -7.29 13.94 2.45
CA GLU A 80 -6.82 12.56 2.62
C GLU A 80 -7.45 11.94 3.87
N VAL A 81 -7.88 10.68 3.75
CA VAL A 81 -8.32 9.90 4.92
C VAL A 81 -7.26 8.88 5.25
N LEU A 82 -6.66 9.03 6.43
CA LEU A 82 -5.78 8.03 7.02
C LEU A 82 -6.59 6.78 7.38
N LEU A 83 -6.21 5.64 6.81
CA LEU A 83 -6.78 4.33 7.10
C LEU A 83 -5.98 3.57 8.16
N GLY A 84 -4.79 4.04 8.50
CA GLY A 84 -4.03 3.52 9.61
C GLY A 84 -2.52 3.74 9.46
N THR A 85 -1.85 3.57 10.58
CA THR A 85 -0.39 3.57 10.72
C THR A 85 0.03 2.22 11.28
N PHE A 86 1.00 1.59 10.64
CA PHE A 86 1.38 0.22 10.96
C PHE A 86 2.90 0.05 10.95
N SER A 87 3.37 -0.99 11.62
CA SER A 87 4.77 -1.40 11.61
C SER A 87 4.87 -2.86 11.18
N TYR A 88 5.60 -3.13 10.09
CA TYR A 88 5.94 -4.49 9.67
C TYR A 88 7.10 -5.02 10.51
N ASP A 89 6.95 -6.23 11.04
CA ASP A 89 7.87 -6.82 12.03
C ASP A 89 8.73 -7.94 11.42
N THR A 90 10.04 -7.76 11.36
CA THR A 90 10.94 -8.76 10.76
C THR A 90 11.08 -10.05 11.57
N GLU A 91 10.61 -10.09 12.81
CA GLU A 91 10.64 -11.27 13.68
C GLU A 91 9.36 -12.11 13.59
N LYS A 92 8.31 -11.60 12.93
CA LYS A 92 7.05 -12.32 12.68
C LYS A 92 7.05 -13.03 11.33
N GLU A 93 5.90 -13.57 10.98
CA GLU A 93 5.67 -14.19 9.69
C GLU A 93 5.99 -13.24 8.52
N PRO A 94 6.50 -13.74 7.38
CA PRO A 94 6.86 -12.93 6.21
C PRO A 94 5.67 -12.22 5.55
N THR A 95 4.47 -12.73 5.81
CA THR A 95 3.21 -12.20 5.30
C THR A 95 2.44 -11.64 6.49
N GLN A 96 2.24 -10.32 6.53
CA GLN A 96 1.56 -9.66 7.65
C GLN A 96 0.37 -8.89 7.15
N THR A 97 -0.76 -9.09 7.82
CA THR A 97 -2.04 -8.44 7.49
C THR A 97 -2.38 -7.44 8.58
N PHE A 98 -2.68 -6.21 8.15
CA PHE A 98 -2.95 -5.07 9.00
C PHE A 98 -4.40 -4.63 8.79
N PRO A 99 -5.26 -4.73 9.81
CA PRO A 99 -6.64 -4.27 9.72
C PRO A 99 -6.66 -2.75 9.60
N LEU A 100 -7.37 -2.24 8.61
CA LEU A 100 -7.53 -0.80 8.42
C LEU A 100 -8.56 -0.29 9.43
N GLN A 101 -8.28 0.90 9.93
CA GLN A 101 -9.15 1.65 10.83
C GLN A 101 -10.07 2.51 9.96
N ASN A 102 -11.31 2.69 10.43
CA ASN A 102 -12.42 3.43 9.81
C ASN A 102 -13.30 2.60 8.87
N GLU A 103 -14.60 2.54 9.20
CA GLU A 103 -15.62 2.20 8.23
C GLU A 103 -15.79 3.37 7.26
N LEU A 104 -15.29 3.19 6.05
CA LEU A 104 -15.38 4.25 5.06
C LEU A 104 -16.78 4.27 4.44
N PRO A 105 -17.41 5.46 4.30
CA PRO A 105 -18.76 5.57 3.75
C PRO A 105 -18.82 5.17 2.27
N ARG A 106 -17.68 5.23 1.57
CA ARG A 106 -17.56 4.97 0.13
C ARG A 106 -16.42 4.01 -0.20
N ALA A 107 -16.45 3.50 -1.43
CA ALA A 107 -15.39 2.68 -1.97
C ALA A 107 -14.35 3.53 -2.70
N PHE A 108 -13.14 3.00 -2.77
CA PHE A 108 -11.97 3.65 -3.34
C PHE A 108 -11.32 2.72 -4.35
N GLN A 109 -10.79 3.33 -5.42
CA GLN A 109 -9.96 2.62 -6.39
C GLN A 109 -8.47 2.94 -6.21
N PHE A 110 -8.11 4.03 -5.55
CA PHE A 110 -6.72 4.44 -5.36
C PHE A 110 -6.36 4.36 -3.88
N ILE A 111 -5.24 3.70 -3.59
CA ILE A 111 -4.70 3.55 -2.24
C ILE A 111 -3.29 4.15 -2.21
N ARG A 112 -3.02 4.95 -1.18
CA ARG A 112 -1.68 5.46 -0.86
C ARG A 112 -1.05 4.53 0.15
N LEU A 113 0.23 4.24 -0.06
CA LEU A 113 1.10 3.70 0.95
C LEU A 113 2.32 4.62 1.08
N VAL A 114 2.53 5.17 2.28
CA VAL A 114 3.71 6.01 2.57
C VAL A 114 4.62 5.23 3.50
N ILE A 115 5.83 4.96 3.03
CA ILE A 115 6.88 4.28 3.81
C ILE A 115 7.59 5.34 4.65
N GLN A 116 7.50 5.25 5.97
CA GLN A 116 8.14 6.20 6.87
C GLN A 116 9.57 5.78 7.22
N SER A 117 9.80 4.48 7.41
CA SER A 117 11.10 3.93 7.84
C SER A 117 11.31 2.50 7.32
N ASN A 118 12.52 1.99 7.46
CA ASN A 118 12.88 0.59 7.22
C ASN A 118 13.66 0.02 8.42
N TRP A 119 14.12 -1.22 8.31
CA TRP A 119 14.85 -1.93 9.35
C TRP A 119 16.37 -1.68 9.35
N GLY A 120 16.81 -0.52 8.88
CA GLY A 120 18.21 -0.06 8.97
C GLY A 120 19.01 -0.14 7.67
N LYS A 121 18.38 -0.49 6.53
CA LYS A 121 19.07 -0.47 5.24
C LYS A 121 19.31 0.97 4.77
N SER A 122 20.56 1.32 4.51
CA SER A 122 20.90 2.57 3.87
C SER A 122 20.57 2.55 2.37
N GLY A 123 20.08 3.68 1.86
CA GLY A 123 19.88 3.91 0.43
C GLY A 123 18.58 3.38 -0.17
N TYR A 124 17.92 2.37 0.41
CA TYR A 124 16.61 1.94 -0.09
C TYR A 124 15.74 1.14 0.89
N THR A 125 14.43 1.15 0.63
CA THR A 125 13.44 0.23 1.18
C THR A 125 12.85 -0.62 0.06
N CYS A 126 12.67 -1.92 0.28
CA CYS A 126 12.13 -2.84 -0.73
C CYS A 126 10.76 -3.39 -0.33
N ILE A 127 9.76 -3.11 -1.17
CA ILE A 127 8.43 -3.71 -1.06
C ILE A 127 8.32 -4.84 -2.07
N TYR A 128 7.98 -6.05 -1.62
CA TYR A 128 7.82 -7.21 -2.50
C TYR A 128 6.38 -7.42 -2.93
N ARG A 129 5.42 -7.33 -2.01
CA ARG A 129 4.01 -7.46 -2.34
C ARG A 129 3.15 -6.68 -1.38
N VAL A 130 2.15 -6.01 -1.95
CA VAL A 130 1.06 -5.37 -1.23
C VAL A 130 -0.24 -5.94 -1.77
N GLN A 131 -1.13 -6.34 -0.89
CA GLN A 131 -2.49 -6.78 -1.24
C GLN A 131 -3.49 -5.96 -0.45
N VAL A 132 -4.57 -5.53 -1.10
CA VAL A 132 -5.66 -4.82 -0.45
C VAL A 132 -6.85 -5.75 -0.39
N HIS A 133 -7.41 -5.88 0.80
CA HIS A 133 -8.61 -6.66 1.08
C HIS A 133 -9.77 -5.71 1.30
N GLY A 134 -10.97 -6.11 0.91
CA GLY A 134 -12.17 -5.32 1.14
C GLY A 134 -13.36 -5.79 0.34
N LYS A 135 -14.48 -5.10 0.50
CA LYS A 135 -15.72 -5.40 -0.24
C LYS A 135 -15.72 -4.64 -1.56
N ILE A 136 -15.80 -5.36 -2.67
CA ILE A 136 -15.95 -4.75 -4.00
C ILE A 136 -17.34 -4.12 -4.09
N THR A 137 -17.43 -2.90 -4.58
CA THR A 137 -18.71 -2.22 -4.85
C THR A 137 -18.77 -1.85 -6.32
N GLY A 138 -19.79 -2.33 -7.03
CA GLY A 138 -20.01 -1.99 -8.44
C GLY A 138 -19.24 -2.86 -9.42
N MET A 139 -19.63 -4.13 -9.49
CA MET A 139 -19.71 -4.97 -10.69
C MET A 139 -20.44 -6.25 -10.25
N ASN A 140 -21.46 -6.68 -10.99
CA ASN A 140 -21.99 -8.04 -10.87
C ASN A 140 -20.81 -9.01 -10.73
N ALA A 141 -20.88 -9.90 -9.74
CA ALA A 141 -19.88 -10.92 -9.47
C ALA A 141 -19.35 -11.53 -10.78
N ILE A 142 -18.17 -11.09 -11.22
CA ILE A 142 -17.53 -11.66 -12.40
C ILE A 142 -16.96 -13.01 -11.96
N GLY A 143 -17.74 -14.05 -12.22
CA GLY A 143 -17.26 -15.42 -12.37
C GLY A 143 -16.92 -16.15 -11.07
N GLN A 144 -17.92 -16.86 -10.53
CA GLN A 144 -17.70 -18.25 -10.16
C GLN A 144 -17.21 -18.98 -11.42
N ALA A 145 -15.90 -18.99 -11.66
CA ALA A 145 -15.29 -19.91 -12.60
C ALA A 145 -15.08 -21.24 -11.87
N ARG A 146 -16.09 -22.12 -11.96
CA ARG A 146 -15.84 -23.55 -11.93
C ARG A 146 -15.09 -23.91 -13.22
N GLY A 147 -13.90 -24.46 -13.07
CA GLY A 147 -13.15 -25.21 -14.06
C GLY A 147 -12.42 -26.30 -13.31
#